data_AF-A0AAD3XLJ9-F1
#
_entry.id   AF-A0AAD3XLJ9-F1
#
_cell.length_a   1.000
_cell.length_b   1.000
_cell.length_c   1.000
_cell.angle_alpha   90.00
_cell.angle_beta   90.00
_cell.angle_gamma   90.00
#
_symmetry.space_group_name_H-M   'P 1'
#
loop_
_entity.id
_entity.type
_entity.pdbx_description
1 polymer ?
#
loop_
_entity_poly.entity_id
_entity_poly.type
_entity_poly.pdbx_seq_one_letter_code
_entity_poly.pdbx_strand_id
1 'polypeptide(L)' 'MLDAALLNMRLDGRSAARGMLSQYNRGRQRQPAAEGVNNSTSLVHRRVRMEGFVVFDYRHLQSNFSNAVLPNIRSG' A
#
# COMPACT_ATOMS: atom_id res chain seq x y z
N MET A 1 -0.32 -0.97 12.73
CA MET A 1 0.21 -1.79 11.61
C MET A 1 1.07 -0.94 10.69
N LEU A 2 0.56 0.15 10.10
CA LEU A 2 1.36 1.06 9.29
C LEU A 2 2.53 1.69 10.08
N ASP A 3 2.28 2.12 11.32
CA ASP A 3 3.31 2.69 12.19
C ASP A 3 4.52 1.79 12.42
N ALA A 4 4.27 0.49 12.62
CA ALA A 4 5.33 -0.48 12.80
C ALA A 4 6.11 -0.69 11.48
N ALA A 5 5.43 -0.72 10.35
CA ALA A 5 6.07 -0.82 9.04
C ALA A 5 6.96 0.40 8.76
N LEU A 6 6.48 1.61 9.04
CA LEU A 6 7.22 2.88 8.84
C LEU A 6 8.54 2.91 9.61
N LEU A 7 8.57 2.44 10.86
CA LEU A 7 9.80 2.37 11.66
C LEU A 7 10.84 1.41 11.07
N ASN A 8 10.39 0.37 10.37
CA ASN A 8 11.24 -0.68 9.82
C ASN A 8 11.61 -0.48 8.34
N MET A 9 11.20 0.64 7.74
CA MET A 9 11.59 0.96 6.36
C MET A 9 13.10 1.20 6.25
N ARG A 10 13.68 0.78 5.13
CA ARG A 10 15.07 1.14 4.76
C ARG A 10 15.12 2.60 4.29
N LEU A 11 16.31 3.20 4.35
CA LEU A 11 16.59 4.48 3.69
C LEU A 11 16.23 4.38 2.20
N ASP A 12 15.56 5.41 1.66
CA ASP A 12 15.03 5.47 0.29
C ASP A 12 14.01 4.35 -0.03
N GLY A 13 13.36 3.82 1.01
CA GLY A 13 12.35 2.79 0.89
C GLY A 13 11.11 3.23 0.10
N ARG A 14 10.35 2.26 -0.41
CA ARG A 14 9.12 2.50 -1.16
C ARG A 14 7.96 1.70 -0.59
N SER A 15 6.81 2.34 -0.41
CA SER A 15 5.57 1.69 0.02
C SER A 15 4.45 2.01 -0.96
N ALA A 16 3.84 0.98 -1.53
CA ALA A 16 2.70 1.13 -2.41
C ALA A 16 1.41 0.99 -1.60
N ALA A 17 0.68 2.09 -1.41
CA ALA A 17 -0.53 2.16 -0.62
C ALA A 17 -1.75 1.71 -1.47
N ARG A 18 -1.88 0.39 -1.67
CA ARG A 18 -3.03 -0.20 -2.40
C ARG A 18 -4.36 -0.04 -1.66
N GLY A 19 -4.32 -0.04 -0.33
CA GLY A 19 -5.51 0.05 0.52
C GLY A 19 -5.18 -0.12 2.00
N MET A 20 -6.14 0.25 2.85
CA MET A 20 -6.03 0.16 4.31
C MET A 20 -7.24 -0.57 4.87
N LEU A 21 -7.35 -1.87 4.57
CA LEU A 21 -8.52 -2.70 4.91
C LEU A 21 -8.90 -2.62 6.40
N SER A 22 -7.92 -2.53 7.30
CA SER A 22 -8.14 -2.42 8.74
C SER A 22 -8.87 -1.13 9.15
N GLN A 23 -8.94 -0.11 8.29
CA GLN A 23 -9.61 1.15 8.54
C GLN A 23 -11.05 1.19 8.00
N TYR A 24 -11.42 0.33 7.06
CA TYR A 24 -12.70 0.44 6.32
C TYR A 24 -13.94 0.34 7.20
N ASN A 25 -13.90 -0.47 8.26
CA ASN A 25 -15.06 -0.72 9.11
C ASN A 25 -15.10 0.15 10.38
N ARG A 26 -14.02 0.90 10.67
CA ARG A 26 -13.84 1.59 11.96
C ARG A 26 -14.76 2.79 12.17
N GLY A 27 -15.22 3.45 11.10
CA GLY A 27 -16.21 4.53 11.20
C GLY A 27 -17.66 4.08 11.38
N ARG A 28 -17.93 2.76 11.27
CA ARG A 28 -19.28 2.17 11.35
C ARG A 28 -19.61 1.59 12.72
N GLN A 29 -18.59 1.26 13.51
CA GLN A 29 -18.73 0.71 14.86
C GLN A 29 -18.48 1.85 15.86
N ARG A 30 -19.16 1.84 17.02
CA ARG A 30 -18.88 2.74 18.16
C ARG A 30 -17.52 2.45 18.80
N GLN A 31 -16.50 2.27 17.98
CA GLN A 31 -15.11 2.14 18.38
C GLN A 31 -14.49 3.54 18.44
N PRO A 32 -13.49 3.75 19.32
CA PRO A 32 -12.77 5.01 19.38
C PRO A 32 -12.25 5.39 17.99
N ALA A 33 -12.15 6.70 17.75
CA ALA A 33 -11.65 7.25 16.49
C ALA A 33 -10.37 6.54 16.05
N ALA A 34 -10.20 6.36 14.74
CA ALA A 34 -9.03 5.68 14.19
C ALA A 34 -7.75 6.29 14.79
N GLU A 35 -6.91 5.44 15.38
CA GLU A 35 -5.56 5.82 15.78
C GLU A 35 -4.85 6.43 14.56
N GLY A 36 -4.41 7.67 14.68
CA GLY A 36 -3.64 8.36 13.65
C GLY A 36 -2.32 7.66 13.37
N VAL A 37 -1.67 8.04 12.27
CA VAL A 37 -0.32 7.54 11.94
C VAL A 37 0.70 8.34 12.76
N ASN A 38 1.24 7.72 13.79
CA ASN A 38 2.16 8.33 14.75
C ASN A 38 3.60 8.44 14.22
N ASN A 39 4.03 7.52 13.33
CA ASN A 39 5.41 7.43 12.85
C ASN A 39 5.64 8.07 11.46
N SER A 40 4.81 9.04 11.08
CA SER A 40 4.87 9.71 9.78
C SER A 40 6.19 10.44 9.53
N THR A 41 6.87 10.91 10.58
CA THR A 41 8.22 11.52 10.50
C THR A 41 9.26 10.58 9.90
N SER A 42 9.07 9.25 9.99
CA SER A 42 9.92 8.26 9.33
C SER A 42 9.95 8.42 7.82
N LEU A 43 8.89 8.95 7.20
CA LEU A 43 8.85 9.23 5.76
C LEU A 43 9.95 10.22 5.36
N VAL A 44 10.18 11.23 6.20
CA VAL A 44 11.18 12.27 5.98
C VAL A 44 12.57 11.74 6.33
N HIS A 45 12.77 11.25 7.55
CA HIS A 45 14.09 10.81 8.02
C HIS A 45 14.67 9.65 7.21
N ARG A 46 13.81 8.76 6.70
CA ARG A 46 14.22 7.60 5.90
C ARG A 46 13.96 7.80 4.40
N ARG A 47 13.53 9.00 3.97
CA ARG A 47 13.27 9.34 2.56
C ARG A 47 12.35 8.32 1.86
N VAL A 48 11.34 7.85 2.59
CA VAL A 48 10.44 6.81 2.09
C VAL A 48 9.42 7.46 1.15
N ARG A 49 9.30 6.94 -0.07
CA ARG A 49 8.18 7.28 -0.95
C ARG A 49 7.00 6.35 -0.64
N MET A 50 5.93 6.91 -0.10
CA MET A 50 4.65 6.22 0.05
C MET A 50 3.68 6.76 -0.99
N GLU A 51 3.19 5.90 -1.86
CA GLU A 51 2.36 6.32 -3.00
C GLU A 51 1.13 5.43 -3.15
N GLY A 52 -0.04 6.06 -3.19
CA GLY A 52 -1.29 5.39 -3.49
C GLY A 52 -1.44 5.16 -4.99
N PHE A 53 -2.12 4.08 -5.35
CA PHE A 53 -2.51 3.82 -6.73
C PHE A 53 -3.84 3.08 -6.75
N VAL A 54 -4.63 3.28 -7.80
CA VAL A 54 -5.87 2.54 -8.04
C VAL A 54 -5.80 1.83 -9.39
N VAL A 55 -6.29 0.60 -9.45
CA VAL A 55 -6.20 -0.24 -10.66
C VAL A 55 -6.86 0.39 -11.89
N PHE A 56 -7.85 1.26 -11.67
CA PHE A 56 -8.60 1.92 -12.74
C PHE A 56 -7.72 2.84 -13.58
N ASP A 57 -6.71 3.47 -13.00
CA ASP A 57 -5.78 4.37 -13.71
C ASP A 57 -4.81 3.60 -14.63
N TYR A 58 -4.61 2.30 -14.37
CA TYR A 58 -3.64 1.46 -15.07
C TYR A 58 -4.28 0.42 -15.99
N ARG A 59 -5.57 0.54 -16.29
CA ARG A 59 -6.27 -0.41 -17.20
C ARG A 59 -5.64 -0.50 -18.59
N HIS A 60 -5.00 0.57 -19.05
CA HIS A 60 -4.26 0.61 -20.31
C HIS A 60 -3.09 -0.41 -20.37
N LEU A 61 -2.61 -0.90 -19.22
CA LEU A 61 -1.57 -1.92 -19.12
C LEU A 61 -2.10 -3.36 -19.08
N GLN A 62 -3.41 -3.58 -19.14
CA GLN A 62 -4.02 -4.90 -18.93
C GLN A 62 -3.52 -5.95 -19.93
N SER A 63 -3.41 -5.61 -21.22
CA SER A 63 -2.90 -6.53 -22.24
C SER A 63 -1.45 -6.95 -21.95
N ASN A 64 -0.60 -5.99 -21.58
CA ASN A 64 0.79 -6.24 -21.22
C ASN A 64 0.89 -7.16 -19.99
N PHE A 65 0.06 -6.92 -18.98
CA PHE A 65 -0.02 -7.76 -17.78
C PHE A 65 -0.41 -9.20 -18.13
N SER A 66 -1.46 -9.40 -18.94
CA SER A 66 -1.89 -10.73 -19.35
C SER A 66 -0.80 -11.49 -20.10
N ASN A 67 -0.11 -10.85 -21.05
CA ASN A 67 0.98 -11.47 -21.79
C ASN A 67 2.13 -11.90 -20.88
N ALA A 68 2.43 -11.13 -19.84
CA ALA A 68 3.50 -11.43 -18.89
C ALA A 68 3.13 -12.54 -17.89
N VAL A 69 1.88 -12.57 -17.40
CA VAL A 69 1.49 -13.45 -16.28
C VAL A 69 0.91 -14.80 -16.74
N LEU A 70 0.15 -14.83 -17.84
CA LEU A 70 -0.51 -16.06 -18.30
C LEU A 70 0.46 -17.24 -18.56
N PRO A 71 1.67 -17.04 -19.11
CA PRO A 71 2.62 -18.15 -19.26
C PRO A 71 2.98 -18.81 -17.93
N ASN A 72 3.19 -18.02 -16.87
CA ASN A 72 3.55 -18.53 -15.54
C ASN A 72 2.41 -19.35 -14.91
N ILE A 73 1.15 -18.93 -15.13
CA ILE A 73 -0.03 -19.70 -14.66
C ILE A 73 -0.12 -21.04 -15.38
N ARG A 74 0.21 -21.08 -16.68
CA ARG A 74 0.14 -22.30 -17.50
C ARG A 74 1.27 -23.28 -17.19
N SER A 75 2.42 -22.80 -16.71
CA SER A 75 3.58 -23.64 -16.42
C SER A 75 3.54 -24.34 -15.06
N GLY A 76 2.58 -24.00 -14.18
CA GLY A 76 2.42 -24.60 -12.84
C GLY A 76 3.33 -23.98 -11.80
#